data_AF-A0A150T7X9-F1
#
_entry.id   AF-A0A150T7X9-F1
#
_cell.length_a   1.000
_cell.length_b   1.000
_cell.length_c   1.000
_cell.angle_alpha   90.00
_cell.angle_beta   90.00
_cell.angle_gamma   90.00
#
_symmetry.space_group_name_H-M   'P 1'
#
loop_
_entity.id
_entity.type
_entity.pdbx_description
1 polymer ?
#
loop_
_entity_poly.entity_id
_entity_poly.type
_entity_poly.pdbx_seq_one_letter_code
_entity_poly.pdbx_strand_id
1 'polypeptide(L)'
;MNVDLDIEGPVHPEDDLLGTICPAYDATELPADLPRSETVAAGAIGGTFSASSTGEATYTMPLAVPPGRAGMQPELAVSYDSSGGEGVLGMGFSVTGLSR
;
A
#
# COMPACT_ATOMS: atom_id res chain seq x y z
N MET A 1 -9.71 -6.52 28.22
CA MET A 1 -9.89 -7.36 27.02
C MET A 1 -8.75 -7.00 26.10
N ASN A 2 -7.59 -7.59 26.37
CA ASN A 2 -6.41 -7.48 25.52
C ASN A 2 -6.32 -8.82 24.82
N VAL A 3 -6.54 -8.82 23.50
CA VAL A 3 -6.29 -10.00 22.69
C VAL A 3 -4.81 -9.93 22.31
N ASP A 4 -3.98 -10.49 23.18
CA ASP A 4 -2.63 -10.89 22.85
C ASP A 4 -2.76 -12.05 21.86
N LEU A 5 -2.36 -11.83 20.61
CA LEU A 5 -2.41 -12.86 19.58
C LEU A 5 -1.22 -13.79 19.80
N ASP A 6 -1.44 -14.78 20.66
CA ASP A 6 -0.52 -15.87 20.94
C ASP A 6 -0.30 -16.69 19.65
N ILE A 7 0.85 -16.48 19.00
CA ILE A 7 1.35 -17.30 17.89
C ILE A 7 2.62 -18.01 18.39
N GLU A 8 2.57 -18.81 19.45
CA GLU A 8 3.66 -19.77 19.73
C GLU A 8 3.12 -21.13 20.21
N GLY A 9 2.78 -21.99 19.23
CA GLY A 9 2.66 -23.44 19.45
C GLY A 9 4.04 -24.13 19.53
N PRO A 10 4.11 -25.36 20.07
CA PRO A 10 5.34 -25.93 20.63
C PRO A 10 6.39 -26.30 19.57
N VAL A 11 7.63 -25.86 19.78
CA VAL A 11 8.81 -26.18 18.97
C VAL A 11 9.33 -27.59 19.30
N HIS A 12 9.25 -28.49 18.33
CA HIS A 12 9.87 -29.82 18.37
C HIS A 12 11.33 -29.75 17.88
N PRO A 13 12.30 -30.36 18.57
CA PRO A 13 13.73 -30.08 18.37
C PRO A 13 14.42 -30.84 17.22
N GLU A 14 13.70 -31.34 16.21
CA GLU A 14 14.32 -31.93 15.02
C GLU A 14 13.65 -31.58 13.67
N ASP A 15 12.70 -30.63 13.64
CA ASP A 15 12.12 -30.05 12.42
C ASP A 15 12.62 -28.61 12.21
N ASP A 16 13.92 -28.46 11.97
CA ASP A 16 14.54 -27.18 11.63
C ASP A 16 14.27 -26.81 10.15
N LEU A 17 13.01 -26.53 9.83
CA LEU A 17 12.55 -26.10 8.49
C LEU A 17 11.99 -24.68 8.45
N LEU A 18 12.23 -23.83 9.46
CA LEU A 18 11.84 -22.40 9.42
C LEU A 18 12.82 -21.46 10.13
N GLY A 19 14.13 -21.75 10.06
CA GLY A 19 15.16 -20.76 10.28
C GLY A 19 15.36 -19.90 9.03
N THR A 20 15.04 -18.60 9.10
CA THR A 20 15.18 -17.60 8.01
C THR A 20 14.01 -17.56 7.03
N ILE A 21 12.88 -17.11 7.53
CA ILE A 21 11.83 -16.50 6.72
C ILE A 21 12.42 -15.29 5.96
N CYS A 22 12.22 -15.24 4.65
CA CYS A 22 12.82 -14.35 3.64
C CYS A 22 14.25 -14.75 3.19
N PRO A 23 14.42 -15.32 1.98
CA PRO A 23 15.76 -15.44 1.41
C PRO A 23 16.38 -14.05 1.27
N ALA A 24 17.67 -13.94 1.60
CA ALA A 24 18.43 -12.74 1.26
C ALA A 24 18.43 -12.57 -0.27
N TYR A 25 18.23 -11.34 -0.75
CA TYR A 25 18.39 -11.02 -2.16
C TYR A 25 19.84 -11.30 -2.58
N ASP A 26 20.06 -12.37 -3.36
CA ASP A 26 21.33 -12.64 -4.03
C ASP A 26 21.27 -12.07 -5.45
N ALA A 27 21.98 -10.95 -5.65
CA ALA A 27 22.04 -10.28 -6.94
C ALA A 27 22.77 -11.11 -8.03
N THR A 28 23.48 -12.17 -7.63
CA THR A 28 24.32 -13.01 -8.49
C THR A 28 23.53 -14.09 -9.23
N GLU A 29 22.31 -14.41 -8.77
CA GLU A 29 21.42 -15.38 -9.44
C GLU A 29 20.71 -14.81 -10.68
N LEU A 30 20.78 -13.49 -10.90
CA LEU A 30 20.20 -12.87 -12.08
C LEU A 30 21.12 -13.09 -13.30
N PRO A 31 20.60 -13.56 -14.45
CA PRO A 31 21.40 -13.72 -15.65
C PRO A 31 22.01 -12.38 -16.06
N ALA A 32 23.34 -12.34 -16.21
CA ALA A 32 24.08 -11.13 -16.57
C ALA A 32 23.71 -10.58 -17.96
N ASP A 33 23.05 -11.39 -18.79
CA ASP A 33 22.66 -11.07 -20.17
C ASP A 33 21.25 -10.45 -20.28
N LEU A 34 20.56 -10.24 -19.15
CA LEU A 34 19.31 -9.50 -19.15
C LEU A 34 19.58 -7.99 -19.22
N PRO A 35 18.86 -7.23 -20.06
CA PRO A 35 18.98 -5.78 -20.08
C PRO A 35 18.58 -5.21 -18.71
N ARG A 36 19.56 -4.72 -17.95
CA ARG A 36 19.32 -4.07 -16.66
C ARG A 36 18.92 -2.62 -16.94
N SER A 37 17.65 -2.29 -16.71
CA SER A 37 17.24 -0.89 -16.67
C SER A 37 17.78 -0.29 -15.36
N GLU A 38 18.47 0.85 -15.43
CA GLU A 38 18.78 1.60 -14.22
C GLU A 38 17.47 2.04 -13.57
N THR A 39 17.33 1.75 -12.27
CA THR A 39 16.18 2.22 -11.50
C THR A 39 16.35 3.72 -11.28
N VAL A 40 15.62 4.52 -12.03
CA VAL A 40 15.50 5.95 -11.77
C VAL A 40 14.46 6.17 -10.66
N ALA A 41 14.75 7.05 -9.72
CA ALA A 41 13.77 7.44 -8.70
C ALA A 41 12.53 8.04 -9.37
N ALA A 42 11.38 7.36 -9.27
CA ALA A 42 10.12 7.77 -9.89
C ALA A 42 9.45 8.98 -9.21
N GLY A 43 10.05 9.49 -8.12
CA GLY A 43 9.41 10.46 -7.24
C GLY A 43 8.29 9.85 -6.41
N ALA A 44 7.62 10.69 -5.60
CA ALA A 44 6.44 10.31 -4.85
C ALA A 44 5.25 11.16 -5.29
N ILE A 45 4.09 10.56 -5.42
CA ILE A 45 2.84 11.30 -5.57
C ILE A 45 2.48 11.86 -4.20
N GLY A 46 2.15 13.15 -4.14
CA GLY A 46 1.76 13.80 -2.89
C GLY A 46 0.52 13.13 -2.29
N GLY A 47 0.55 12.89 -0.99
CA GLY A 47 -0.57 12.34 -0.26
C GLY A 47 -0.39 12.49 1.25
N THR A 48 -1.50 12.40 1.97
CA THR A 48 -1.54 12.53 3.43
C THR A 48 -1.95 11.20 4.04
N PHE A 49 -1.08 10.68 4.91
CA PHE A 49 -1.36 9.52 5.75
C PHE A 49 -1.83 9.97 7.12
N SER A 50 -2.78 9.25 7.72
CA SER A 50 -3.21 9.45 9.10
C SER A 50 -3.76 8.16 9.70
N ALA A 51 -3.65 8.02 11.02
CA ALA A 51 -4.32 6.97 11.77
C ALA A 51 -5.50 7.55 12.52
N SER A 52 -6.67 6.93 12.43
CA SER A 52 -7.86 7.35 13.16
C SER A 52 -7.73 7.02 14.66
N SER A 53 -8.57 7.64 15.49
CA SER A 53 -8.61 7.32 16.93
C SER A 53 -9.02 5.87 17.22
N THR A 54 -9.65 5.20 16.27
CA THR A 54 -10.06 3.78 16.34
C THR A 54 -9.00 2.84 15.75
N GLY A 55 -7.90 3.38 15.21
CA GLY A 55 -6.76 2.62 14.69
C GLY A 55 -6.84 2.29 13.19
N GLU A 56 -7.77 2.89 12.45
CA GLU A 56 -7.80 2.73 11.00
C GLU A 56 -6.66 3.51 10.34
N ALA A 57 -6.03 2.90 9.34
CA ALA A 57 -5.12 3.58 8.44
C ALA A 57 -5.94 4.32 7.36
N THR A 58 -5.69 5.62 7.25
CA THR A 58 -6.31 6.47 6.23
C THR A 58 -5.24 7.11 5.35
N TYR A 59 -5.51 7.16 4.05
CA TYR A 59 -4.61 7.80 3.08
C TYR A 59 -5.41 8.61 2.07
N THR A 60 -4.98 9.84 1.77
CA THR A 60 -5.59 10.67 0.74
C THR A 60 -4.54 11.12 -0.26
N MET A 61 -4.77 10.81 -1.53
CA MET A 61 -3.92 11.17 -2.66
C MET A 61 -4.68 12.10 -3.61
N PRO A 62 -4.41 13.42 -3.57
CA PRO A 62 -5.02 14.36 -4.51
C PRO A 62 -4.60 14.05 -5.95
N LEU A 63 -5.58 14.08 -6.86
CA LEU A 63 -5.33 13.88 -8.29
C LEU A 63 -5.11 15.22 -8.97
N ALA A 64 -4.01 15.34 -9.72
CA ALA A 64 -3.77 16.48 -10.57
C ALA A 64 -4.75 16.44 -11.76
N VAL A 65 -5.69 17.39 -11.78
CA VAL A 65 -6.65 17.53 -12.87
C VAL A 65 -6.42 18.83 -13.63
N PRO A 66 -6.70 18.86 -14.94
CA PRO A 66 -6.65 20.10 -15.70
C PRO A 66 -7.75 21.08 -15.21
N PRO A 67 -7.56 22.40 -15.38
CA PRO A 67 -8.60 23.38 -15.08
C PRO A 67 -9.83 23.08 -15.93
N GLY A 68 -11.00 23.06 -15.29
CA GLY A 68 -12.26 22.83 -15.98
C GLY A 68 -12.77 24.06 -16.73
N ARG A 69 -13.88 23.88 -17.46
CA ARG A 69 -14.49 24.95 -18.25
C ARG A 69 -14.99 26.06 -17.34
N ALA A 70 -14.84 27.31 -17.79
CA ALA A 70 -15.27 28.50 -17.06
C ALA A 70 -14.68 28.63 -15.63
N GLY A 71 -13.50 28.04 -15.38
CA GLY A 71 -12.80 28.15 -14.09
C GLY A 71 -13.31 27.19 -13.00
N MET A 72 -14.21 26.27 -13.35
CA MET A 72 -14.72 25.25 -12.42
C MET A 72 -13.84 24.00 -12.49
N GLN A 73 -12.87 23.88 -11.58
CA GLN A 73 -12.02 22.69 -11.47
C GLN A 73 -12.61 21.69 -10.46
N PRO A 74 -12.73 20.40 -10.81
CA PRO A 74 -13.14 19.39 -9.84
C PRO A 74 -12.00 19.08 -8.87
N GLU A 75 -12.32 18.88 -7.60
CA GLU A 75 -11.37 18.34 -6.62
C GLU A 75 -11.54 16.83 -6.55
N LEU A 76 -10.60 16.08 -7.15
CA LEU A 76 -10.61 14.62 -7.14
C LEU A 76 -9.46 14.08 -6.29
N ALA A 77 -9.72 12.99 -5.56
CA ALA A 77 -8.69 12.28 -4.82
C ALA A 77 -8.96 10.77 -4.77
N VAL A 78 -7.89 9.99 -4.64
CA VAL A 78 -7.99 8.59 -4.22
C VAL A 78 -7.92 8.56 -2.70
N SER A 79 -8.88 7.90 -2.07
CA SER A 79 -8.97 7.77 -0.62
C SER A 79 -8.90 6.30 -0.23
N TYR A 80 -8.08 5.99 0.77
CA TYR A 80 -7.97 4.68 1.38
C TYR A 80 -8.42 4.75 2.84
N ASP A 81 -9.17 3.74 3.26
CA ASP A 81 -9.56 3.45 4.63
C ASP A 81 -9.43 1.95 4.86
N SER A 82 -8.63 1.53 5.86
CA SER A 82 -8.43 0.10 6.15
C SER A 82 -9.67 -0.63 6.66
N SER A 83 -10.66 0.09 7.19
CA SER A 83 -11.98 -0.45 7.55
C SER A 83 -13.01 -0.31 6.44
N GLY A 84 -12.65 0.34 5.32
CA GLY A 84 -13.51 0.57 4.17
C GLY A 84 -13.90 -0.71 3.45
N GLY A 85 -15.12 -0.74 2.92
CA GLY A 85 -15.63 -1.85 2.10
C GLY A 85 -15.09 -1.85 0.66
N GLU A 86 -15.74 -2.61 -0.22
CA GLU A 86 -15.44 -2.62 -1.66
C GLU A 86 -15.78 -1.27 -2.30
N GLY A 87 -14.80 -0.63 -2.93
CA GLY A 87 -15.00 0.51 -3.82
C GLY A 87 -14.58 0.21 -5.25
N VAL A 88 -14.73 1.21 -6.12
CA VAL A 88 -14.43 1.09 -7.56
C VAL A 88 -12.95 0.78 -7.85
N LEU A 89 -12.07 1.01 -6.88
CA LEU A 89 -10.64 0.73 -6.94
C LEU A 89 -10.24 -0.52 -6.12
N GLY A 90 -11.22 -1.22 -5.52
CA GLY A 90 -11.01 -2.38 -4.65
C GLY A 90 -11.34 -2.13 -3.19
N MET A 91 -11.04 -3.13 -2.35
CA MET A 91 -11.28 -3.10 -0.90
C MET A 91 -10.53 -1.95 -0.22
N GLY A 92 -11.25 -1.14 0.55
CA GLY A 92 -10.69 -0.01 1.29
C GLY A 92 -10.36 1.20 0.42
N PHE A 93 -10.42 1.11 -0.91
CA PHE A 93 -10.10 2.21 -1.83
C PHE A 93 -11.35 2.80 -2.47
N SER A 94 -11.39 4.13 -2.56
CA SER A 94 -12.46 4.87 -3.21
C SER A 94 -11.94 6.10 -3.97
N VAL A 95 -12.73 6.61 -4.90
CA VAL A 95 -12.50 7.90 -5.55
C VAL A 95 -13.47 8.91 -4.96
N THR A 96 -12.94 10.02 -4.45
CA THR A 96 -13.72 11.13 -3.90
C THR A 96 -13.81 12.28 -4.91
N GLY A 97 -14.84 13.14 -4.75
CA GLY A 97 -15.08 14.27 -5.66
C GLY A 97 -15.89 13.96 -6.92
N LEU A 98 -16.40 12.74 -7.05
CA LEU A 98 -17.32 12.37 -8.12
C LEU A 98 -18.72 12.94 -7.85
N SER A 99 -19.34 13.59 -8.85
CA SER A 99 -20.76 13.97 -8.80
C SER A 99 -21.64 12.74 -8.97
N ARG A 100 -22.75 12.67 -8.23
CA ARG A 100 -23.82 11.69 -8.46
C ARG A 100 -24.75 12.14 -9.57
#